data_AF-A0A410DCL8-F1
#
_entry.id   AF-A0A410DCL8-F1
#
_cell.length_a   1.000
_cell.length_b   1.000
_cell.length_c   1.000
_cell.angle_alpha   90.00
_cell.angle_beta   90.00
_cell.angle_gamma   90.00
#
_symmetry.space_group_name_H-M   'P 1'
#
loop_
_entity.id
_entity.type
_entity.pdbx_description
1 polymer ?
#
loop_
_entity_poly.entity_id
_entity_poly.type
_entity_poly.pdbx_seq_one_letter_code
_entity_poly.pdbx_strand_id
1 'polypeptide(L)'
;MFLPSIKLVAYAVIALFFMLSALFIILVIHKIYANRSQASIEQLKRKIQPPIFQNLFGEAEDSLKYFKKKRLFDDAILELLKEMNNQFDLNLLNITQSKAFEKYIIPAIEKRLRARRWSKRMNTLYLIESLGPAASWINLWQVYHRKHISRQDQYIILRINAQVNERLGNIVWKALTTPHPKVRYGFSVVPRPITNWVIPRLLPKRLIDVFMANNLGLKYKTDKKSEKNL
;
A
#
# COMPACT_ATOMS: atom_id res chain seq x y z
N MET A 1 33.55 -58.10 -2.07
CA MET A 1 34.12 -56.93 -2.79
C MET A 1 33.27 -55.65 -2.66
N PHE A 2 32.11 -55.64 -1.98
CA PHE A 2 31.17 -54.49 -1.93
C PHE A 2 31.37 -53.50 -0.77
N LEU A 3 32.24 -53.79 0.19
CA LEU A 3 32.47 -52.94 1.37
C LEU A 3 33.03 -51.53 1.08
N PRO A 4 33.97 -51.31 0.13
CA PRO A 4 34.53 -49.98 -0.10
C PRO A 4 33.55 -49.02 -0.79
N SER A 5 32.70 -49.52 -1.69
CA SER A 5 31.68 -48.71 -2.36
C SER A 5 30.60 -48.23 -1.40
N ILE A 6 30.21 -49.04 -0.42
CA ILE A 6 29.21 -48.66 0.60
C ILE A 6 29.73 -47.51 1.47
N LYS A 7 31.02 -47.54 1.87
CA LYS A 7 31.64 -46.46 2.66
C LYS A 7 31.65 -45.13 1.91
N LEU A 8 31.98 -45.15 0.61
CA LEU A 8 32.00 -43.95 -0.22
C LEU A 8 30.61 -43.31 -0.35
N VAL A 9 29.59 -44.12 -0.61
CA VAL A 9 28.19 -43.63 -0.66
C VAL A 9 27.76 -43.05 0.69
N ALA A 10 28.09 -43.72 1.80
CA ALA A 10 27.76 -43.21 3.14
C ALA A 10 28.43 -41.85 3.41
N TYR A 11 29.70 -41.67 3.07
CA TYR A 11 30.37 -40.37 3.20
C TYR A 11 29.74 -39.28 2.33
N ALA A 12 29.35 -39.60 1.10
CA ALA A 12 28.68 -38.66 0.21
C ALA A 12 27.32 -38.22 0.76
N VAL A 13 26.53 -39.15 1.30
CA VAL A 13 25.23 -38.83 1.93
C VAL A 13 25.41 -37.96 3.16
N ILE A 14 26.39 -38.27 4.01
CA ILE A 14 26.70 -37.45 5.21
C ILE A 14 27.14 -36.05 4.80
N ALA A 15 28.04 -35.91 3.82
CA ALA A 15 28.50 -34.62 3.32
C ALA A 15 27.34 -33.79 2.75
N LEU A 16 26.46 -34.41 1.97
CA LEU A 16 25.27 -33.76 1.40
C LEU A 16 24.28 -33.32 2.49
N PHE A 17 24.10 -34.13 3.54
CA PHE A 17 23.29 -33.78 4.70
C PHE A 17 23.82 -32.54 5.42
N PHE A 18 25.14 -32.45 5.66
CA PHE A 18 25.75 -31.28 6.28
C PHE A 18 25.65 -30.04 5.39
N MET A 19 25.86 -30.18 4.08
CA MET A 19 25.71 -29.09 3.11
C MET A 19 24.27 -28.55 3.11
N LEU A 20 23.27 -29.42 3.06
CA LEU A 20 21.85 -29.03 3.12
C LEU A 20 21.50 -28.38 4.47
N SER A 21 22.01 -28.92 5.57
CA SER A 21 21.79 -28.36 6.91
C SER A 21 22.38 -26.95 7.05
N ALA A 22 23.58 -26.72 6.52
CA ALA A 22 24.20 -25.40 6.51
C ALA A 22 23.38 -24.39 5.67
N LEU A 23 22.94 -24.80 4.48
CA LEU A 23 22.06 -23.99 3.63
C LEU A 23 20.75 -23.65 4.35
N PHE A 24 20.13 -24.63 5.00
CA PHE A 24 18.92 -24.44 5.78
C PHE A 24 19.12 -23.42 6.91
N ILE A 25 20.20 -23.54 7.68
CA ILE A 25 20.54 -22.60 8.76
C ILE A 25 20.71 -21.18 8.21
N ILE A 26 21.43 -20.99 7.10
CA ILE A 26 21.62 -19.69 6.46
C ILE A 26 20.27 -19.08 6.07
N LEU A 27 19.38 -19.87 5.46
CA LEU A 27 18.05 -19.42 5.07
C LEU A 27 17.17 -19.04 6.27
N VAL A 28 17.22 -19.83 7.35
CA VAL A 28 16.49 -19.55 8.60
C VAL A 28 16.98 -18.25 9.22
N ILE A 29 18.29 -18.05 9.33
CA ILE A 29 18.87 -16.80 9.85
C ILE A 29 18.40 -15.61 9.01
N HIS A 30 18.49 -15.72 7.68
CA HIS A 30 18.04 -14.66 6.78
C HIS A 30 16.53 -14.36 6.95
N LYS A 31 15.72 -15.40 7.11
CA LYS A 31 14.27 -15.28 7.35
C LYS A 31 13.98 -14.61 8.68
N ILE A 32 14.72 -14.93 9.76
CA ILE A 32 14.55 -14.31 11.08
C ILE A 32 14.84 -12.80 11.01
N TYR A 33 15.94 -12.39 10.37
CA TYR A 33 16.26 -10.98 10.19
C TYR A 33 15.19 -10.24 9.39
N ALA A 34 14.71 -10.83 8.30
CA ALA A 34 13.62 -10.26 7.50
C ALA A 34 12.33 -10.12 8.34
N ASN A 35 11.99 -11.13 9.14
CA ASN A 35 10.77 -11.15 9.95
C ASN A 35 10.81 -10.10 11.07
N ARG A 36 11.97 -9.89 11.72
CA ARG A 36 12.14 -8.81 12.73
C ARG A 36 11.93 -7.42 12.13
N SER A 37 12.43 -7.20 10.92
CA SER A 37 12.19 -5.94 10.20
C SER A 37 10.71 -5.74 9.90
N GLN A 38 10.01 -6.80 9.45
CA GLN A 38 8.57 -6.74 9.19
C GLN A 38 7.77 -6.48 10.47
N ALA A 39 8.11 -7.10 11.60
CA ALA A 39 7.46 -6.84 12.88
C ALA A 39 7.58 -5.35 13.30
N SER A 40 8.74 -4.72 13.04
CA SER A 40 8.96 -3.30 13.34
C SER A 40 8.15 -2.39 12.41
N ILE A 41 8.00 -2.77 11.14
CA ILE A 41 7.12 -2.07 10.20
C ILE A 41 5.67 -2.20 10.67
N GLU A 42 5.22 -3.40 11.05
CA GLU A 42 3.87 -3.67 11.50
C GLU A 42 3.51 -2.89 12.78
N GLN A 43 4.42 -2.83 13.76
CA GLN A 43 4.24 -1.99 14.94
C GLN A 43 4.15 -0.50 14.60
N LEU A 44 4.95 -0.04 13.64
CA LEU A 44 4.91 1.34 13.19
C LEU A 44 3.62 1.64 12.42
N LYS A 45 3.15 0.71 11.60
CA LYS A 45 1.88 0.80 10.88
C LYS A 45 0.72 0.99 11.84
N ARG A 46 0.60 0.14 12.87
CA ARG A 46 -0.45 0.27 13.90
C ARG A 46 -0.46 1.64 14.57
N LYS A 47 0.73 2.24 14.78
CA LYS A 47 0.86 3.58 15.37
C LYS A 47 0.52 4.71 14.39
N ILE A 48 0.83 4.52 13.10
CA ILE A 48 0.58 5.51 12.03
C ILE A 48 -0.85 5.42 11.51
N GLN A 49 -1.53 4.28 11.65
CA GLN A 49 -2.85 4.06 11.07
C GLN A 49 -3.88 5.10 11.54
N PRO A 50 -4.08 5.37 12.85
CA PRO A 50 -5.01 6.42 13.25
C PRO A 50 -4.66 7.81 12.69
N PRO A 51 -3.42 8.33 12.80
CA PRO A 51 -3.11 9.67 12.31
C PRO A 51 -3.09 9.76 10.78
N ILE A 52 -2.73 8.70 10.04
CA ILE A 52 -2.80 8.74 8.56
C ILE A 52 -4.25 8.83 8.11
N PHE A 53 -5.18 8.07 8.71
CA PHE A 53 -6.61 8.20 8.40
C PHE A 53 -7.15 9.60 8.72
N GLN A 54 -6.82 10.14 9.89
CA GLN A 54 -7.27 11.48 10.27
C GLN A 54 -6.74 12.57 9.33
N ASN A 55 -5.47 12.47 8.91
CA ASN A 55 -4.86 13.45 8.01
C ASN A 55 -5.26 13.30 6.53
N LEU A 56 -5.62 12.08 6.09
CA LEU A 56 -6.06 11.82 4.71
C LEU A 56 -7.55 12.15 4.49
N PHE A 57 -8.38 12.03 5.52
CA PHE A 57 -9.84 12.20 5.42
C PHE A 57 -10.39 13.41 6.21
N GLY A 58 -9.56 14.11 6.98
CA GLY A 58 -9.97 15.29 7.76
C GLY A 58 -8.88 16.35 7.84
N GLU A 59 -9.22 17.51 8.41
CA GLU A 59 -8.28 18.61 8.68
C GLU A 59 -7.60 18.42 10.04
N ALA A 60 -6.86 17.32 10.18
CA ALA A 60 -6.16 17.03 11.43
C ALA A 60 -4.80 17.74 11.51
N GLU A 61 -4.39 18.04 12.74
CA GLU A 61 -3.06 18.54 13.07
C GLU A 61 -1.97 17.55 12.61
N ASP A 62 -0.79 18.08 12.24
CA ASP A 62 0.33 17.43 11.52
C ASP A 62 1.05 16.30 12.32
N SER A 63 0.29 15.42 12.94
CA SER A 63 0.67 14.30 13.80
C SER A 63 1.61 13.30 13.11
N LEU A 64 1.61 13.25 11.77
CA LEU A 64 2.54 12.45 10.97
C LEU A 64 3.98 12.97 11.00
N LYS A 65 4.20 14.25 11.33
CA LYS A 65 5.54 14.87 11.42
C LYS A 65 6.45 14.15 12.42
N TYR A 66 5.89 13.69 13.54
CA TYR A 66 6.63 12.93 14.54
C TYR A 66 7.16 11.60 13.99
N PHE A 67 6.34 10.91 13.20
CA PHE A 67 6.68 9.60 12.65
C PHE A 67 7.63 9.68 11.45
N LYS A 68 7.62 10.79 10.69
CA LYS A 68 8.51 11.01 9.53
C LYS A 68 10.00 10.82 9.84
N LYS A 69 10.42 11.10 11.09
CA LYS A 69 11.82 10.92 11.52
C LYS A 69 12.24 9.44 11.62
N LYS A 70 11.29 8.50 11.64
CA LYS A 70 11.58 7.07 11.81
C LYS A 70 12.06 6.47 10.49
N ARG A 71 13.12 5.67 10.56
CA ARG A 71 13.75 5.01 9.41
C ARG A 71 12.79 4.19 8.54
N LEU A 72 11.78 3.56 9.14
CA LEU A 72 10.82 2.67 8.47
C LEU A 72 9.51 3.37 8.08
N PHE A 73 9.42 4.69 8.25
CA PHE A 73 8.18 5.45 8.00
C PHE A 73 7.66 5.31 6.58
N ASP A 74 8.52 5.55 5.59
CA ASP A 74 8.16 5.42 4.17
C ASP A 74 7.67 4.00 3.86
N ASP A 75 8.31 3.00 4.48
CA ASP A 75 7.94 1.61 4.24
C ASP A 75 6.57 1.28 4.84
N ALA A 76 6.31 1.76 6.06
CA ALA A 76 5.02 1.59 6.76
C ALA A 76 3.87 2.34 6.10
N ILE A 77 4.07 3.59 5.67
CA ILE A 77 3.01 4.39 5.04
C ILE A 77 2.57 3.79 3.71
N LEU A 78 3.51 3.34 2.88
CA LEU A 78 3.17 2.80 1.57
C LEU A 78 2.52 1.42 1.67
N GLU A 79 2.88 0.63 2.68
CA GLU A 79 2.22 -0.63 2.97
C GLU A 79 0.81 -0.41 3.54
N LEU A 80 0.63 0.56 4.43
CA LEU A 80 -0.71 1.00 4.87
C LEU A 80 -1.54 1.47 3.68
N LEU A 81 -0.99 2.29 2.78
CA LEU A 81 -1.72 2.76 1.60
C LEU A 81 -2.15 1.59 0.71
N LYS A 82 -1.28 0.58 0.54
CA LYS A 82 -1.61 -0.64 -0.21
C LYS A 82 -2.74 -1.41 0.46
N GLU A 83 -2.67 -1.62 1.77
CA GLU A 83 -3.71 -2.31 2.54
C GLU A 83 -5.03 -1.55 2.49
N MET A 84 -4.97 -0.23 2.63
CA MET A 84 -6.12 0.66 2.51
C MET A 84 -6.75 0.56 1.14
N ASN A 85 -5.96 0.55 0.06
CA ASN A 85 -6.48 0.38 -1.30
C ASN A 85 -7.13 -1.00 -1.53
N ASN A 86 -6.58 -2.06 -0.91
CA ASN A 86 -7.13 -3.41 -1.05
C ASN A 86 -8.39 -3.64 -0.21
N GLN A 87 -8.49 -3.01 0.96
CA GLN A 87 -9.60 -3.20 1.91
C GLN A 87 -10.75 -2.22 1.71
N PHE A 88 -10.44 -1.03 1.21
CA PHE A 88 -11.40 0.03 1.02
C PHE A 88 -11.39 0.41 -0.46
N ASP A 89 -12.56 0.37 -1.10
CA ASP A 89 -12.79 0.90 -2.45
C ASP A 89 -12.75 2.44 -2.39
N LEU A 90 -11.58 2.95 -1.99
CA LEU A 90 -11.36 4.33 -1.60
C LEU A 90 -11.58 5.23 -2.80
N ASN A 91 -12.23 6.37 -2.55
CA ASN A 91 -12.12 7.52 -3.43
C ASN A 91 -10.71 8.10 -3.35
N LEU A 92 -9.74 7.36 -3.91
CA LEU A 92 -8.34 7.71 -3.96
C LEU A 92 -8.13 9.11 -4.54
N LEU A 93 -9.01 9.55 -5.45
CA LEU A 93 -9.01 10.92 -5.99
C LEU A 93 -9.08 12.01 -4.91
N ASN A 94 -9.91 11.84 -3.87
CA ASN A 94 -10.03 12.82 -2.78
C ASN A 94 -8.81 12.75 -1.85
N ILE A 95 -8.30 11.54 -1.62
CA ILE A 95 -7.15 11.30 -0.74
C ILE A 95 -5.86 11.84 -1.38
N THR A 96 -5.69 11.65 -2.70
CA THR A 96 -4.54 12.14 -3.46
C THR A 96 -4.47 13.66 -3.50
N GLN A 97 -5.61 14.33 -3.32
CA GLN A 97 -5.72 15.79 -3.21
C GLN A 97 -5.51 16.30 -1.77
N SER A 98 -5.39 15.42 -0.77
CA SER A 98 -5.11 15.86 0.59
C SER A 98 -3.67 16.38 0.73
N LYS A 99 -3.50 17.46 1.49
CA LYS A 99 -2.17 18.01 1.83
C LYS A 99 -1.26 16.97 2.47
N ALA A 100 -1.83 16.04 3.25
CA ALA A 100 -1.08 14.96 3.87
C ALA A 100 -0.51 13.97 2.84
N PHE A 101 -1.28 13.65 1.82
CA PHE A 101 -0.83 12.78 0.74
C PHE A 101 0.35 13.41 -0.01
N GLU A 102 0.21 14.68 -0.40
CA GLU A 102 1.28 15.43 -1.07
C GLU A 102 2.54 15.53 -0.22
N LYS A 103 2.40 15.74 1.08
CA LYS A 103 3.53 15.98 1.99
C LYS A 103 4.27 14.71 2.42
N TYR A 104 3.58 13.58 2.51
CA TYR A 104 4.14 12.34 3.09
C TYR A 104 4.19 11.17 2.11
N ILE A 105 3.16 11.00 1.28
CA ILE A 105 3.04 9.82 0.42
C ILE A 105 3.78 10.03 -0.91
N ILE A 106 3.60 11.18 -1.56
CA ILE A 106 4.30 11.52 -2.82
C ILE A 106 5.82 11.37 -2.67
N PRO A 107 6.47 11.98 -1.64
CA PRO A 107 7.93 11.87 -1.50
C PRO A 107 8.39 10.43 -1.20
N ALA A 108 7.60 9.67 -0.45
CA ALA A 108 7.89 8.26 -0.15
C ALA A 108 7.84 7.41 -1.42
N ILE A 109 6.84 7.62 -2.29
CA ILE A 109 6.72 6.96 -3.59
C ILE A 109 7.92 7.31 -4.47
N GLU A 110 8.23 8.60 -4.65
CA GLU A 110 9.35 9.02 -5.48
C GLU A 110 10.69 8.48 -4.98
N LYS A 111 10.89 8.44 -3.66
CA LYS A 111 12.09 7.87 -3.04
C LYS A 111 12.20 6.37 -3.33
N ARG A 112 11.11 5.61 -3.25
CA ARG A 112 11.12 4.18 -3.59
C ARG A 112 11.31 3.94 -5.09
N LEU A 113 10.74 4.76 -5.96
CA LEU A 113 10.98 4.71 -7.41
C LEU A 113 12.45 5.00 -7.77
N ARG A 114 13.18 5.72 -6.91
CA ARG A 114 14.63 5.96 -7.01
C ARG A 114 15.50 4.88 -6.37
N ALA A 115 14.92 3.88 -5.70
CA ALA A 115 15.70 2.87 -5.01
C ALA A 115 16.53 2.01 -5.97
N ARG A 116 17.77 1.68 -5.59
CA ARG A 116 18.63 0.75 -6.37
C ARG A 116 18.07 -0.67 -6.41
N ARG A 117 17.40 -1.10 -5.34
CA ARG A 117 16.78 -2.43 -5.23
C ARG A 117 15.56 -2.52 -6.14
N TRP A 118 15.63 -3.40 -7.13
CA TRP A 118 14.55 -3.63 -8.09
C TRP A 118 13.21 -3.95 -7.42
N SER A 119 13.20 -4.83 -6.41
CA SER A 119 11.96 -5.20 -5.69
C SER A 119 11.25 -4.00 -5.06
N LYS A 120 11.99 -3.02 -4.53
CA LYS A 120 11.39 -1.80 -3.95
C LYS A 120 10.73 -0.94 -5.02
N ARG A 121 11.37 -0.77 -6.19
CA ARG A 121 10.79 -0.03 -7.32
C ARG A 121 9.56 -0.73 -7.86
N MET A 122 9.69 -2.02 -8.12
CA MET A 122 8.64 -2.86 -8.69
C MET A 122 7.39 -2.89 -7.81
N ASN A 123 7.56 -3.09 -6.51
CA ASN A 123 6.44 -3.04 -5.57
C ASN A 123 5.76 -1.66 -5.55
N THR A 124 6.53 -0.59 -5.72
CA THR A 124 5.96 0.76 -5.82
C THR A 124 5.23 0.96 -7.15
N LEU A 125 5.72 0.44 -8.28
CA LEU A 125 5.01 0.49 -9.55
C LEU A 125 3.67 -0.27 -9.48
N TYR A 126 3.63 -1.45 -8.85
CA TYR A 126 2.37 -2.17 -8.63
C TYR A 126 1.42 -1.45 -7.67
N LEU A 127 1.95 -0.77 -6.65
CA LEU A 127 1.12 0.09 -5.81
C LEU A 127 0.48 1.18 -6.68
N ILE A 128 1.28 1.90 -7.47
CA ILE A 128 0.82 2.97 -8.37
C ILE A 128 -0.24 2.47 -9.34
N GLU A 129 0.00 1.31 -9.94
CA GLU A 129 -0.97 0.63 -10.79
C GLU A 129 -2.27 0.34 -10.05
N SER A 130 -2.19 -0.17 -8.83
CA SER A 130 -3.39 -0.44 -8.02
C SER A 130 -4.16 0.84 -7.64
N LEU A 131 -3.49 2.00 -7.59
CA LEU A 131 -4.14 3.29 -7.39
C LEU A 131 -4.87 3.77 -8.67
N GLY A 132 -4.53 3.19 -9.82
CA GLY A 132 -5.15 3.46 -11.11
C GLY A 132 -5.05 4.94 -11.49
N PRO A 133 -6.15 5.56 -11.95
CA PRO A 133 -6.15 6.96 -12.40
C PRO A 133 -5.88 7.97 -11.29
N ALA A 134 -6.06 7.60 -10.03
CA ALA A 134 -5.70 8.48 -8.93
C ALA A 134 -4.19 8.70 -8.85
N ALA A 135 -3.37 7.88 -9.52
CA ALA A 135 -1.93 8.10 -9.62
C ALA A 135 -1.49 9.02 -10.76
N SER A 136 -2.42 9.74 -11.42
CA SER A 136 -2.10 10.66 -12.52
C SER A 136 -1.14 11.79 -12.13
N TRP A 137 -0.98 12.08 -10.84
CA TRP A 137 -0.02 13.05 -10.31
C TRP A 137 1.44 12.56 -10.42
N ILE A 138 1.69 11.27 -10.64
CA ILE A 138 3.04 10.72 -10.76
C ILE A 138 3.54 10.92 -12.19
N ASN A 139 4.64 11.66 -12.32
CA ASN A 139 5.36 11.73 -13.59
C ASN A 139 6.20 10.46 -13.81
N LEU A 140 5.56 9.39 -14.27
CA LEU A 140 6.23 8.13 -14.59
C LEU A 140 7.17 8.24 -15.79
N TRP A 141 7.00 9.25 -16.66
CA TRP A 141 7.91 9.49 -17.78
C TRP A 141 9.32 9.84 -17.32
N GLN A 142 9.47 10.58 -16.21
CA GLN A 142 10.79 10.82 -15.61
C GLN A 142 11.48 9.53 -15.14
N VAL A 143 10.70 8.53 -14.73
CA VAL A 143 11.23 7.23 -14.33
C VAL A 143 11.59 6.38 -15.55
N TYR A 144 10.74 6.41 -16.58
CA TYR A 144 10.93 5.69 -17.85
C TYR A 144 12.25 6.02 -18.54
N HIS A 145 12.63 7.29 -18.58
CA HIS A 145 13.83 7.77 -19.30
C HIS A 145 15.15 7.56 -18.55
N ARG A 146 15.16 6.87 -17.41
CA ARG A 146 16.40 6.64 -16.65
C ARG A 146 17.28 5.60 -17.33
N LYS A 147 18.59 5.86 -17.35
CA LYS A 147 19.62 5.02 -17.99
C LYS A 147 19.63 3.54 -17.58
N HIS A 148 19.16 3.21 -16.37
CA HIS A 148 19.24 1.86 -15.79
C HIS A 148 17.89 1.34 -15.30
N ILE A 149 16.83 1.53 -16.08
CA ILE A 149 15.52 0.95 -15.82
C ILE A 149 15.42 -0.46 -16.42
N SER A 150 14.73 -1.39 -15.75
CA SER A 150 14.53 -2.74 -16.30
C SER A 150 13.43 -2.73 -17.37
N ARG A 151 13.45 -3.70 -18.31
CA ARG A 151 12.37 -3.86 -19.31
C ARG A 151 11.00 -4.07 -18.65
N GLN A 152 10.95 -4.76 -17.51
CA GLN A 152 9.71 -4.95 -16.75
C GLN A 152 9.21 -3.64 -16.12
N ASP A 153 10.12 -2.82 -15.58
CA ASP A 153 9.77 -1.49 -15.07
C ASP A 153 9.18 -0.63 -16.22
N GLN A 154 9.80 -0.65 -17.41
CA GLN A 154 9.31 0.06 -18.61
C GLN A 154 7.91 -0.41 -19.02
N TYR A 155 7.70 -1.73 -19.10
CA TYR A 155 6.41 -2.32 -19.46
C TYR A 155 5.29 -1.87 -18.52
N ILE A 156 5.52 -1.92 -17.20
CA ILE A 156 4.50 -1.52 -16.22
C ILE A 156 4.23 -0.02 -16.29
N ILE A 157 5.27 0.79 -16.46
CA ILE A 157 5.09 2.24 -16.65
C ILE A 157 4.24 2.55 -17.87
N LEU A 158 4.48 1.88 -19.00
CA LEU A 158 3.68 2.06 -20.22
C LEU A 158 2.23 1.62 -19.99
N ARG A 159 2.02 0.47 -19.33
CA ARG A 159 0.68 -0.05 -19.00
C ARG A 159 -0.12 0.91 -18.12
N ILE A 160 0.50 1.43 -17.06
CA ILE A 160 -0.12 2.42 -16.17
C ILE A 160 -0.53 3.67 -16.97
N ASN A 161 0.37 4.23 -17.77
CA ASN A 161 0.07 5.42 -18.57
C ASN A 161 -1.06 5.16 -19.57
N ALA A 162 -1.07 4.00 -20.24
CA ALA A 162 -2.13 3.63 -21.16
C ALA A 162 -3.50 3.59 -20.47
N GLN A 163 -3.60 2.97 -19.30
CA GLN A 163 -4.84 2.87 -18.53
C GLN A 163 -5.36 4.24 -18.07
N VAL A 164 -4.47 5.14 -17.63
CA VAL A 164 -4.85 6.51 -17.24
C VAL A 164 -5.35 7.28 -18.46
N ASN A 165 -4.64 7.19 -19.59
CA ASN A 165 -5.00 7.90 -20.82
C ASN A 165 -6.31 7.40 -21.44
N GLU A 166 -6.56 6.09 -21.45
CA GLU A 166 -7.81 5.52 -21.94
C GLU A 166 -9.01 6.04 -21.14
N ARG A 167 -8.88 6.08 -19.80
CA ARG A 167 -9.95 6.63 -18.95
C ARG A 167 -10.15 8.12 -19.18
N LEU A 168 -9.08 8.90 -19.33
CA LEU A 168 -9.16 10.32 -19.67
C LEU A 168 -9.85 10.52 -21.03
N GLY A 169 -9.47 9.73 -22.05
CA GLY A 169 -10.08 9.75 -23.37
C GLY A 169 -11.58 9.46 -23.31
N ASN A 170 -11.99 8.44 -22.56
CA ASN A 170 -13.40 8.13 -22.33
C ASN A 170 -14.17 9.26 -21.62
N ILE A 171 -13.55 9.93 -20.65
CA ILE A 171 -14.15 11.07 -19.95
C ILE A 171 -14.34 12.24 -20.92
N VAL A 172 -13.32 12.58 -21.70
CA VAL A 172 -13.37 13.66 -22.69
C VAL A 172 -14.41 13.35 -23.77
N TRP A 173 -14.38 12.13 -24.33
CA TRP A 173 -15.36 11.69 -25.32
C TRP A 173 -16.79 11.81 -24.80
N LYS A 174 -17.07 11.29 -23.59
CA LYS A 174 -18.39 11.38 -22.98
C LYS A 174 -18.82 12.81 -22.70
N ALA A 175 -17.90 13.68 -22.27
CA ALA A 175 -18.17 15.09 -22.03
C ALA A 175 -18.54 15.83 -23.32
N LEU A 176 -17.92 15.48 -24.45
CA LEU A 176 -18.16 16.10 -25.76
C LEU A 176 -19.37 15.55 -26.50
N THR A 177 -19.77 14.30 -26.24
CA THR A 177 -20.86 13.63 -26.98
C THR A 177 -22.19 13.56 -26.24
N THR A 178 -22.22 13.79 -24.93
CA THR A 178 -23.47 13.78 -24.17
C THR A 178 -24.19 15.12 -24.35
N PRO A 179 -25.45 15.15 -24.82
CA PRO A 179 -26.22 16.38 -24.92
C PRO A 179 -26.48 16.95 -23.50
N HIS A 180 -26.23 18.25 -23.33
CA HIS A 180 -26.24 18.96 -22.04
C HIS A 180 -25.36 18.29 -20.96
N PRO A 181 -24.03 18.33 -21.14
CA PRO A 181 -23.11 17.72 -20.21
C PRO A 181 -23.24 18.34 -18.82
N LYS A 182 -23.71 17.57 -17.82
CA LYS A 182 -23.74 18.05 -16.43
C LYS A 182 -22.29 18.32 -16.00
N VAL A 183 -21.96 19.58 -15.74
CA VAL A 183 -20.63 20.04 -15.26
C VAL A 183 -20.18 19.27 -13.99
N ARG A 184 -21.12 18.65 -13.27
CA ARG A 184 -20.88 17.68 -12.17
C ARG A 184 -20.69 16.22 -12.63
N TYR A 185 -19.84 15.98 -13.63
CA TYR A 185 -19.45 14.61 -13.98
C TYR A 185 -18.69 13.86 -12.88
N GLY A 186 -18.25 14.55 -11.82
CA GLY A 186 -17.65 13.90 -10.66
C GLY A 186 -18.53 12.80 -10.03
N PHE A 187 -19.87 12.87 -10.14
CA PHE A 187 -20.77 11.91 -9.48
C PHE A 187 -21.03 10.64 -10.31
N SER A 188 -21.01 10.70 -11.65
CA SER A 188 -21.28 9.54 -12.52
C SER A 188 -20.01 8.80 -12.99
N VAL A 189 -18.83 9.41 -12.79
CA VAL A 189 -17.51 8.88 -13.16
C VAL A 189 -16.79 8.22 -11.97
N VAL A 190 -17.25 8.51 -10.75
CA VAL A 190 -16.79 7.91 -9.50
C VAL A 190 -17.64 6.67 -9.20
N PRO A 191 -17.03 5.49 -8.98
CA PRO A 191 -17.77 4.32 -8.50
C PRO A 191 -18.49 4.68 -7.19
N ARG A 192 -19.76 4.31 -7.04
CA ARG A 192 -20.54 4.41 -5.78
C ARG A 192 -20.54 5.79 -5.12
N PRO A 193 -21.08 6.82 -5.79
CA PRO A 193 -20.92 8.22 -5.38
C PRO A 193 -21.68 8.60 -4.09
N ILE A 194 -22.78 7.90 -3.76
CA ILE A 194 -23.50 8.08 -2.49
C ILE A 194 -22.61 7.61 -1.33
N THR A 195 -22.10 6.38 -1.42
CA THR A 195 -21.25 5.76 -0.40
C THR A 195 -19.93 6.51 -0.24
N ASN A 196 -19.41 7.05 -1.34
CA ASN A 196 -18.04 7.53 -1.36
C ASN A 196 -17.90 9.07 -1.21
N TRP A 197 -18.98 9.86 -1.35
CA TRP A 197 -18.97 11.32 -1.14
C TRP A 197 -20.00 11.80 -0.12
N VAL A 198 -21.21 11.25 -0.14
CA VAL A 198 -22.32 11.77 0.68
C VAL A 198 -22.20 11.28 2.11
N ILE A 199 -21.96 9.97 2.29
CA ILE A 199 -21.89 9.34 3.60
C ILE A 199 -20.74 9.90 4.48
N PRO A 200 -19.49 10.07 4.01
CA PRO A 200 -18.41 10.58 4.86
C PRO A 200 -18.58 12.06 5.27
N ARG A 201 -19.26 12.88 4.46
CA ARG A 201 -19.52 14.29 4.77
C ARG A 201 -20.72 14.50 5.69
N LEU A 202 -21.68 13.58 5.70
CA LEU A 202 -22.91 13.67 6.49
C LEU A 202 -22.89 12.82 7.76
N LEU A 203 -21.97 11.84 7.88
CA LEU A 203 -21.91 11.00 9.07
C LEU A 203 -21.18 11.69 10.24
N PRO A 204 -21.82 11.74 11.43
CA PRO A 204 -21.14 12.07 12.67
C PRO A 204 -19.93 11.17 12.90
N LYS A 205 -18.82 11.76 13.38
CA LYS A 205 -17.53 11.09 13.64
C LYS A 205 -17.67 9.72 14.34
N ARG A 206 -18.60 9.60 15.28
CA ARG A 206 -18.90 8.34 16.01
C ARG A 206 -19.38 7.20 15.12
N LEU A 207 -20.13 7.47 14.05
CA LEU A 207 -20.61 6.42 13.14
C LEU A 207 -19.50 5.96 12.19
N ILE A 208 -18.58 6.85 11.81
CA ILE A 208 -17.37 6.48 11.08
C ILE A 208 -16.50 5.58 11.96
N ASP A 209 -16.34 5.93 13.25
CA ASP A 209 -15.59 5.13 14.21
C ASP A 209 -16.23 3.75 14.44
N VAL A 210 -17.57 3.67 14.52
CA VAL A 210 -18.30 2.38 14.67
C VAL A 210 -18.24 1.54 13.38
N PHE A 211 -18.36 2.17 12.22
CA PHE A 211 -18.22 1.51 10.93
C PHE A 211 -16.80 0.95 10.75
N MET A 212 -15.78 1.74 11.06
CA MET A 212 -14.38 1.33 11.07
C MET A 212 -14.12 0.22 12.11
N ALA A 213 -14.67 0.34 13.32
CA ALA A 213 -14.51 -0.66 14.38
C ALA A 213 -15.12 -2.01 13.97
N ASN A 214 -16.33 -2.02 13.41
CA ASN A 214 -16.98 -3.22 12.91
C ASN A 214 -16.21 -3.86 11.74
N ASN A 215 -15.69 -3.07 10.81
CA ASN A 215 -14.91 -3.58 9.68
C ASN A 215 -13.51 -4.08 10.06
N LEU A 216 -12.92 -3.52 11.13
CA LEU A 216 -11.65 -3.99 11.71
C LEU A 216 -11.84 -5.17 12.68
N GLY A 217 -13.06 -5.69 12.84
CA GLY A 217 -13.36 -6.78 13.77
C GLY A 217 -13.26 -6.39 15.25
N LEU A 218 -13.17 -5.09 15.55
CA LEU A 218 -13.11 -4.56 16.90
C LEU A 218 -14.53 -4.43 17.44
N LYS A 219 -15.03 -5.46 18.14
CA LYS A 219 -16.27 -5.34 18.90
C LYS A 219 -16.06 -4.40 20.08
N TYR A 220 -16.93 -3.41 20.21
CA TYR A 220 -16.95 -2.50 21.36
C TYR A 220 -17.08 -3.33 22.64
N LYS A 221 -16.10 -3.22 23.54
CA LYS A 221 -16.17 -3.86 24.85
C LYS A 221 -17.07 -2.98 25.71
N THR A 222 -18.34 -3.33 25.82
CA THR A 222 -19.23 -2.69 26.80
C THR A 222 -18.63 -2.94 28.17
N ASP A 223 -18.17 -1.89 28.85
CA ASP A 223 -17.65 -1.99 30.20
C ASP A 223 -18.77 -2.52 31.10
N LYS A 224 -18.59 -3.74 31.62
CA LYS A 224 -19.40 -4.27 32.73
C LYS A 224 -19.10 -3.45 33.98
N LYS A 225 -19.79 -2.31 34.12
CA LYS A 225 -19.76 -1.49 35.33
C LYS A 225 -21.12 -0.80 35.56
N SER A 226 -22.21 -1.57 35.60
CA SER A 226 -23.50 -1.08 36.13
C SER A 226 -24.43 -2.15 36.71
N GLU A 227 -23.93 -3.34 37.10
CA GLU A 227 -24.74 -4.36 37.80
C GLU A 227 -24.19 -4.66 39.21
N LYS A 228 -23.87 -3.60 39.94
CA LYS A 228 -23.86 -3.61 41.40
C LYS A 228 -24.50 -2.32 41.84
N ASN A 229 -25.83 -2.33 41.88
CA ASN A 229 -26.71 -1.49 42.69
C ASN A 229 -28.14 -1.79 42.25
N LEU A 230 -28.66 -2.91 42.75
CA LEU A 230 -30.07 -3.13 43.10
C LEU A 230 -30.08 -4.25 44.15
#